data_AF-U1P724-F1
#
_entry.id   AF-U1P724-F1
#
_cell.length_a   1.000
_cell.length_b   1.000
_cell.length_c   1.000
_cell.angle_alpha   90.00
_cell.angle_beta   90.00
_cell.angle_gamma   90.00
#
_symmetry.space_group_name_H-M   'P 1'
#
loop_
_entity.id
_entity.type
_entity.pdbx_description
1 polymer ?
#
loop_
_entity_poly.entity_id
_entity_poly.type
_entity_poly.pdbx_seq_one_letter_code
_entity_poly.pdbx_strand_id
1 'polypeptide(L)'
;MAQRMGNQPMIVLSEESQRTSGKDAQSMNITAGKAVAESVRTTLGPKGMDKMLVSDSGDVVVTNDGVTILKEMDIDHPAANMIVEVSETQEDEVGDGTTTAVVVAGELLEQAEELLDSDVHATTIAQGYRQAAERAKEIVTEEAIEVSAEDRETLEQIAATAMTGKGAESARDTLAELIVDAVLAVEDDEGVDTDNISVETVVGGSIDTSELIEGVIVDKERVDENMPYAV
;
A
#
# COMPACT_ATOMS: atom_id res chain seq x y z
N MET A 1 1.59 -41.49 -53.49
CA MET A 1 0.74 -40.73 -52.55
C MET A 1 1.54 -40.52 -51.29
N ALA A 2 2.19 -39.36 -51.15
CA ALA A 2 3.03 -39.05 -49.99
C ALA A 2 2.14 -38.61 -48.83
N GLN A 3 2.14 -39.43 -47.78
CA GLN A 3 1.40 -39.20 -46.54
C GLN A 3 2.05 -38.02 -45.83
N ARG A 4 1.32 -36.89 -45.74
CA ARG A 4 1.72 -35.72 -44.94
C ARG A 4 1.90 -36.18 -43.50
N MET A 5 3.16 -36.29 -43.06
CA MET A 5 3.51 -36.35 -41.65
C MET A 5 2.89 -35.14 -40.97
N GLY A 6 2.04 -35.42 -39.97
CA GLY A 6 1.39 -34.41 -39.16
C GLY A 6 2.44 -33.48 -38.56
N ASN A 7 2.17 -32.19 -38.66
CA ASN A 7 2.95 -31.12 -38.07
C ASN A 7 2.90 -31.29 -36.55
N GLN A 8 3.86 -32.04 -35.99
CA GLN A 8 4.00 -32.18 -34.55
C GLN A 8 4.41 -30.78 -34.03
N PRO A 9 3.65 -30.14 -33.13
CA PRO A 9 3.93 -28.79 -32.71
C PRO A 9 5.33 -28.73 -32.09
N MET A 10 6.20 -27.90 -32.67
CA MET A 10 7.54 -27.68 -32.16
C MET A 10 7.41 -26.95 -30.82
N ILE A 11 7.73 -27.66 -29.72
CA ILE A 11 7.76 -27.06 -28.39
C ILE A 11 9.14 -26.43 -28.23
N VAL A 12 9.21 -25.11 -28.37
CA VAL A 12 10.42 -24.32 -28.11
C VAL A 12 10.44 -24.01 -26.62
N LEU A 13 10.93 -24.96 -25.83
CA LEU A 13 11.12 -24.84 -24.39
C LEU A 13 12.55 -25.26 -24.05
N SER A 14 13.21 -24.54 -23.14
CA SER A 14 14.52 -24.94 -22.63
C SER A 14 14.40 -26.22 -21.81
N GLU A 15 15.45 -27.04 -21.74
CA GLU A 15 15.45 -28.30 -20.98
C GLU A 15 15.15 -28.10 -19.47
N GLU A 16 15.39 -26.90 -18.95
CA GLU A 16 15.15 -26.53 -17.55
C GLU A 16 13.74 -25.95 -17.30
N SER A 17 12.94 -25.75 -18.35
CA SER A 17 11.62 -25.14 -18.20
C SER A 17 10.61 -26.11 -17.57
N GLN A 18 9.92 -25.63 -16.54
CA GLN A 18 8.81 -26.33 -15.92
C GLN A 18 7.48 -25.76 -16.43
N ARG A 19 6.52 -26.64 -16.75
CA ARG A 19 5.19 -26.25 -17.20
C ARG A 19 4.14 -26.79 -16.24
N THR A 20 3.50 -25.88 -15.52
CA THR A 20 2.29 -26.16 -14.74
C THR A 20 1.07 -25.75 -15.58
N SER A 21 -0.04 -26.50 -15.51
CA SER A 21 -1.24 -26.19 -16.30
C SER A 21 -2.53 -26.58 -15.62
N GLY A 22 -3.64 -25.93 -15.99
CA GLY A 22 -4.96 -26.26 -15.49
C GLY A 22 -5.16 -25.90 -14.01
N LYS A 23 -5.81 -26.79 -13.26
CA LYS A 23 -6.15 -26.57 -11.84
C LYS A 23 -4.92 -26.38 -10.97
N ASP A 24 -3.84 -27.13 -11.22
CA ASP A 24 -2.61 -27.04 -10.41
C ASP A 24 -1.98 -25.64 -10.52
N ALA A 25 -1.95 -25.05 -11.71
CA ALA A 25 -1.43 -23.69 -11.89
C ALA A 25 -2.32 -22.64 -11.21
N GLN A 26 -3.64 -22.83 -11.27
CA GLN A 26 -4.59 -21.92 -10.63
C GLN A 26 -4.47 -21.97 -9.10
N SER A 27 -4.41 -23.16 -8.51
CA SER A 27 -4.25 -23.33 -7.07
C SER A 27 -2.90 -22.82 -6.58
N MET A 28 -1.80 -23.02 -7.34
CA MET A 28 -0.49 -22.40 -7.02
C MET A 28 -0.57 -20.87 -7.01
N ASN A 29 -1.22 -20.26 -8.00
CA ASN A 29 -1.38 -18.80 -8.05
C ASN A 29 -2.19 -18.27 -6.87
N ILE A 30 -3.30 -18.92 -6.53
CA ILE A 30 -4.15 -18.55 -5.40
C ILE A 30 -3.37 -18.71 -4.08
N THR A 31 -2.69 -19.83 -3.89
CA THR A 31 -1.89 -20.11 -2.70
C THR A 31 -0.79 -19.06 -2.51
N ALA A 32 -0.07 -18.70 -3.56
CA ALA A 32 0.96 -17.67 -3.52
C ALA A 32 0.36 -16.31 -3.10
N GLY A 33 -0.80 -15.95 -3.66
CA GLY A 33 -1.47 -14.71 -3.30
C GLY A 33 -1.99 -14.67 -1.87
N LYS A 34 -2.56 -15.79 -1.39
CA LYS A 34 -2.99 -15.97 -0.01
C LYS A 34 -1.82 -15.85 0.97
N ALA A 35 -0.66 -16.43 0.65
CA ALA A 35 0.54 -16.37 1.49
C ALA A 35 1.05 -14.94 1.67
N VAL A 36 1.06 -14.14 0.59
CA VAL A 36 1.36 -12.71 0.67
C VAL A 36 0.38 -11.97 1.56
N ALA A 37 -0.93 -12.19 1.37
CA ALA A 37 -1.95 -11.55 2.19
C ALA A 37 -1.85 -11.92 3.68
N GLU A 38 -1.57 -13.19 3.97
CA GLU A 38 -1.41 -13.69 5.34
C GLU A 38 -0.15 -13.11 6.02
N SER A 39 0.89 -12.82 5.22
CA SER A 39 2.13 -12.18 5.70
C SER A 39 1.88 -10.79 6.27
N VAL A 40 0.98 -9.99 5.67
CA VAL A 40 0.65 -8.63 6.15
C VAL A 40 -0.61 -8.56 7.02
N ARG A 41 -1.46 -9.60 7.04
CA ARG A 41 -2.74 -9.61 7.77
C ARG A 41 -2.64 -9.18 9.24
N THR A 42 -1.55 -9.52 9.94
CA THR A 42 -1.38 -9.20 11.37
C THR A 42 -0.96 -7.76 11.64
N THR A 43 -0.66 -6.96 10.61
CA THR A 43 -0.36 -5.54 10.75
C THR A 43 -1.61 -4.67 10.63
N LEU A 44 -2.71 -5.23 10.12
CA LEU A 44 -3.94 -4.50 9.89
C LEU A 44 -4.63 -4.06 11.20
N GLY A 45 -4.92 -2.77 11.28
CA GLY A 45 -5.78 -2.14 12.29
C GLY A 45 -5.04 -1.60 13.52
N PRO A 46 -5.75 -0.97 14.47
CA PRO A 46 -5.14 -0.27 15.62
C PRO A 46 -4.34 -1.13 16.59
N LYS A 47 -4.55 -2.45 16.55
CA LYS A 47 -3.81 -3.43 17.35
C LYS A 47 -2.91 -4.31 16.47
N GLY A 48 -2.68 -3.88 15.24
CA GLY A 48 -1.70 -4.47 14.35
C GLY A 48 -0.32 -4.41 15.01
N MET A 49 0.49 -5.42 14.74
CA MET A 49 1.85 -5.49 15.27
C MET A 49 2.84 -5.19 14.17
N ASP A 50 3.87 -4.42 14.50
CA ASP A 50 5.00 -4.19 13.62
C ASP A 50 5.71 -5.50 13.31
N LYS A 51 6.27 -5.57 12.10
CA LYS A 51 7.13 -6.67 11.67
C LYS A 51 8.56 -6.19 11.60
N MET A 52 9.45 -7.02 12.14
CA MET A 52 10.88 -6.86 12.01
C MET A 52 11.35 -7.69 10.81
N LEU A 53 11.91 -7.00 9.82
CA LEU A 53 12.48 -7.55 8.60
C LEU A 53 14.00 -7.39 8.71
N VAL A 54 14.73 -8.45 8.35
CA VAL A 54 16.19 -8.48 8.42
C VAL A 54 16.69 -8.85 7.03
N SER A 55 17.42 -7.93 6.39
CA SER A 55 18.01 -8.16 5.08
C SER A 55 19.22 -9.10 5.17
N ASP A 56 19.66 -9.66 4.03
CA ASP A 56 20.88 -10.46 3.95
C ASP A 56 22.15 -9.67 4.33
N SER A 57 22.12 -8.35 4.14
CA SER A 57 23.18 -7.43 4.57
C SER A 57 23.20 -7.21 6.09
N GLY A 58 22.14 -7.60 6.79
CA GLY A 58 21.94 -7.39 8.22
C GLY A 58 21.25 -6.08 8.58
N ASP A 59 20.72 -5.35 7.60
CA ASP A 59 19.89 -4.17 7.84
C ASP A 59 18.55 -4.59 8.45
N VAL A 60 18.09 -3.86 9.46
CA VAL A 60 16.86 -4.17 10.19
C VAL A 60 15.84 -3.07 9.95
N VAL A 61 14.70 -3.44 9.38
CA VAL A 61 13.55 -2.56 9.16
C VAL A 61 12.42 -3.03 10.07
N VAL A 62 11.84 -2.12 10.85
CA VAL A 62 10.67 -2.41 11.70
C VAL A 62 9.53 -1.51 11.24
N THR A 63 8.47 -2.11 10.72
CA THR A 63 7.34 -1.36 10.18
C THR A 63 6.03 -2.14 10.26
N ASN A 64 4.91 -1.40 10.35
CA ASN A 64 3.56 -1.91 10.18
C ASN A 64 3.09 -1.82 8.72
N ASP A 65 3.71 -0.93 7.95
CA ASP A 65 3.25 -0.57 6.62
C ASP A 65 3.35 -1.74 5.64
N GLY A 66 2.20 -2.10 5.05
CA GLY A 66 2.05 -3.26 4.20
C GLY A 66 2.92 -3.20 2.95
N VAL A 67 2.97 -2.05 2.28
CA VAL A 67 3.77 -1.91 1.04
C VAL A 67 5.26 -2.02 1.34
N THR A 68 5.74 -1.40 2.43
CA THR A 68 7.15 -1.54 2.86
C THR A 68 7.49 -2.98 3.20
N ILE A 69 6.61 -3.70 3.91
CA ILE A 69 6.83 -5.12 4.22
C ILE A 69 6.99 -5.94 2.94
N LEU A 70 6.10 -5.73 1.97
CA LEU A 70 6.09 -6.50 0.73
C LEU A 70 7.29 -6.19 -0.17
N LYS A 71 7.77 -4.94 -0.19
CA LYS A 71 8.97 -4.54 -0.94
C LYS A 71 10.26 -5.17 -0.39
N GLU A 72 10.34 -5.37 0.92
CA GLU A 72 11.49 -6.01 1.56
C GLU A 72 11.44 -7.55 1.51
N MET A 73 10.31 -8.14 1.13
CA MET A 73 10.19 -9.58 0.94
C MET A 73 10.69 -9.99 -0.45
N ASP A 74 11.55 -11.01 -0.51
CA ASP A 74 12.01 -11.59 -1.78
C ASP A 74 10.93 -12.52 -2.37
N ILE A 75 10.11 -11.98 -3.28
CA ILE A 75 8.95 -12.66 -3.87
C ILE A 75 9.23 -13.06 -5.32
N ASP A 76 9.48 -14.35 -5.55
CA ASP A 76 9.72 -14.88 -6.90
C ASP A 76 8.45 -15.16 -7.70
N HIS A 77 7.34 -15.45 -7.02
CA HIS A 77 6.14 -15.99 -7.68
C HIS A 77 5.37 -14.89 -8.44
N PRO A 78 5.14 -15.00 -9.76
CA PRO A 78 4.54 -13.91 -10.54
C PRO A 78 3.16 -13.47 -10.06
N ALA A 79 2.31 -14.42 -9.63
CA ALA A 79 1.00 -14.07 -9.09
C ALA A 79 1.05 -13.34 -7.75
N ALA A 80 2.10 -13.58 -6.95
CA ALA A 80 2.32 -12.87 -5.70
C ALA A 80 2.82 -11.45 -5.97
N ASN A 81 3.72 -11.26 -6.95
CA ASN A 81 4.16 -9.94 -7.39
C ASN A 81 3.00 -9.07 -7.91
N MET A 82 2.04 -9.65 -8.63
CA MET A 82 0.83 -8.90 -9.02
C MET A 82 0.03 -8.36 -7.81
N ILE A 83 0.09 -9.01 -6.64
CA ILE A 83 -0.55 -8.50 -5.41
C ILE A 83 0.29 -7.39 -4.76
N VAL A 84 1.62 -7.52 -4.81
CA VAL A 84 2.52 -6.45 -4.35
C VAL A 84 2.28 -5.16 -5.16
N GLU A 85 2.18 -5.27 -6.48
CA GLU A 85 1.89 -4.13 -7.38
C GLU A 85 0.56 -3.43 -7.04
N VAL A 86 -0.45 -4.18 -6.56
CA VAL A 86 -1.71 -3.58 -6.07
C VAL A 86 -1.46 -2.70 -4.85
N SER A 87 -0.60 -3.15 -3.93
CA SER A 87 -0.22 -2.36 -2.75
C SER A 87 0.57 -1.12 -3.12
N GLU A 88 1.48 -1.23 -4.11
CA GLU A 88 2.27 -0.11 -4.60
C GLU A 88 1.39 0.94 -5.28
N THR A 89 0.47 0.50 -6.14
CA THR A 89 -0.49 1.40 -6.79
C THR A 89 -1.38 2.12 -5.77
N GLN A 90 -1.78 1.42 -4.70
CA GLN A 90 -2.59 2.01 -3.63
C GLN A 90 -1.81 3.07 -2.84
N GLU A 91 -0.52 2.84 -2.60
CA GLU A 91 0.37 3.83 -1.98
C GLU A 91 0.55 5.05 -2.87
N ASP A 92 0.85 4.86 -4.16
CA ASP A 92 1.14 5.96 -5.09
C ASP A 92 -0.09 6.84 -5.39
N GLU A 93 -1.29 6.25 -5.46
CA GLU A 93 -2.52 6.99 -5.82
C GLU A 93 -3.25 7.58 -4.61
N VAL A 94 -3.15 6.97 -3.43
CA VAL A 94 -3.96 7.35 -2.25
C VAL A 94 -3.11 7.55 -0.99
N GLY A 95 -2.00 6.83 -0.83
CA GLY A 95 -1.12 6.92 0.34
C GLY A 95 -1.65 6.28 1.63
N ASP A 96 -2.76 5.55 1.55
CA ASP A 96 -3.30 4.75 2.65
C ASP A 96 -4.06 3.52 2.14
N GLY A 97 -4.31 2.56 3.03
CA GLY A 97 -5.08 1.35 2.74
C GLY A 97 -4.28 0.25 2.04
N THR A 98 -2.95 0.36 1.97
CA THR A 98 -2.03 -0.62 1.36
C THR A 98 -2.25 -2.02 1.90
N THR A 99 -2.19 -2.18 3.23
CA THR A 99 -2.42 -3.46 3.92
C THR A 99 -3.84 -3.99 3.64
N THR A 100 -4.85 -3.12 3.67
CA THR A 100 -6.24 -3.50 3.42
C THR A 100 -6.43 -4.03 2.00
N ALA A 101 -5.87 -3.36 1.00
CA ALA A 101 -5.96 -3.76 -0.40
C ALA A 101 -5.42 -5.18 -0.63
N VAL A 102 -4.26 -5.48 -0.04
CA VAL A 102 -3.62 -6.80 -0.11
C VAL A 102 -4.44 -7.87 0.60
N VAL A 103 -4.94 -7.59 1.81
CA VAL A 103 -5.75 -8.54 2.58
C VAL A 103 -7.07 -8.84 1.87
N VAL A 104 -7.73 -7.83 1.30
CA VAL A 104 -8.97 -8.00 0.52
C VAL A 104 -8.70 -8.82 -0.75
N ALA A 105 -7.61 -8.56 -1.46
CA ALA A 105 -7.23 -9.34 -2.64
C ALA A 105 -7.00 -10.83 -2.30
N GLY A 106 -6.28 -11.11 -1.20
CA GLY A 106 -6.07 -12.47 -0.72
C GLY A 106 -7.38 -13.20 -0.36
N GLU A 107 -8.30 -12.51 0.34
CA GLU A 107 -9.59 -13.08 0.71
C GLU A 107 -10.47 -13.34 -0.53
N LEU A 108 -10.49 -12.44 -1.51
CA LEU A 108 -11.21 -12.65 -2.77
C LEU A 108 -10.69 -13.86 -3.55
N LEU A 109 -9.38 -14.12 -3.50
CA LEU A 109 -8.76 -15.31 -4.09
C LEU A 109 -9.14 -16.59 -3.35
N GLU A 110 -9.19 -16.56 -2.01
CA GLU A 110 -9.66 -17.67 -1.18
C GLU A 110 -11.12 -18.03 -1.50
N GLN A 111 -12.01 -17.05 -1.52
CA GLN A 111 -13.42 -17.26 -1.89
C GLN A 111 -13.58 -17.72 -3.36
N ALA A 112 -12.70 -17.27 -4.26
CA ALA A 112 -12.71 -17.72 -5.64
C ALA A 112 -12.30 -19.19 -5.78
N GLU A 113 -11.38 -19.67 -4.93
CA GLU A 113 -10.96 -21.09 -4.90
C GLU A 113 -12.15 -22.02 -4.62
N GLU A 114 -12.97 -21.70 -3.61
CA GLU A 114 -14.15 -22.49 -3.26
C GLU A 114 -15.18 -22.58 -4.42
N LEU A 115 -15.34 -21.47 -5.16
CA LEU A 115 -16.23 -21.41 -6.31
C LEU A 115 -15.67 -22.20 -7.50
N LEU A 116 -14.35 -22.15 -7.73
CA LEU A 116 -13.67 -22.95 -8.76
C LEU A 116 -13.79 -24.45 -8.47
N ASP A 117 -13.67 -24.84 -7.20
CA ASP A 117 -13.88 -26.22 -6.74
C ASP A 117 -15.31 -26.70 -6.92
N SER A 118 -16.27 -25.77 -6.88
CA SER A 118 -17.68 -26.00 -7.20
C SER A 118 -17.99 -25.98 -8.72
N ASP A 119 -16.96 -26.09 -9.56
CA ASP A 119 -17.02 -26.08 -11.03
C ASP A 119 -17.63 -24.79 -11.63
N VAL A 120 -17.55 -23.66 -10.92
CA VAL A 120 -17.91 -22.34 -11.47
C VAL A 120 -16.76 -21.84 -12.35
N HIS A 121 -17.08 -21.40 -13.57
CA HIS A 121 -16.06 -20.91 -14.50
C HIS A 121 -15.44 -19.58 -14.00
N ALA A 122 -14.10 -19.46 -14.06
CA ALA A 122 -13.36 -18.29 -13.57
C ALA A 122 -13.87 -16.94 -14.13
N THR A 123 -14.27 -16.92 -15.40
CA THR A 123 -14.84 -15.72 -16.05
C THR A 123 -16.14 -15.26 -15.37
N THR A 124 -16.98 -16.20 -14.94
CA THR A 124 -18.24 -15.90 -14.24
C THR A 124 -17.94 -15.31 -12.86
N ILE A 125 -16.96 -15.85 -12.14
CA ILE A 125 -16.51 -15.34 -10.84
C ILE A 125 -16.01 -13.89 -11.00
N ALA A 126 -15.10 -13.66 -11.95
CA ALA A 126 -14.56 -12.33 -12.22
C ALA A 126 -15.65 -11.32 -12.61
N GLN A 127 -16.63 -11.73 -13.41
CA GLN A 127 -17.77 -10.87 -13.76
C GLN A 127 -18.67 -10.58 -12.56
N GLY A 128 -18.84 -11.55 -11.66
CA GLY A 128 -19.57 -11.38 -10.40
C GLY A 128 -18.88 -10.38 -9.47
N TYR A 129 -17.56 -10.53 -9.28
CA TYR A 129 -16.77 -9.60 -8.46
C TYR A 129 -16.80 -8.17 -9.01
N ARG A 130 -16.72 -7.98 -10.33
CA ARG A 130 -16.86 -6.64 -10.93
C ARG A 130 -18.21 -6.01 -10.64
N GLN A 131 -19.30 -6.77 -10.78
CA GLN A 131 -20.64 -6.26 -10.46
C GLN A 131 -20.80 -5.94 -8.97
N ALA A 132 -20.25 -6.81 -8.10
CA ALA A 132 -20.26 -6.58 -6.65
C ALA A 132 -19.47 -5.33 -6.27
N ALA A 133 -18.30 -5.12 -6.88
CA ALA A 133 -17.47 -3.93 -6.65
C ALA A 133 -18.19 -2.64 -7.05
N GLU A 134 -18.85 -2.61 -8.21
CA GLU A 134 -19.63 -1.43 -8.63
C GLU A 134 -20.78 -1.14 -7.65
N ARG A 135 -21.53 -2.16 -7.22
CA ARG A 135 -22.59 -1.96 -6.22
C ARG A 135 -22.04 -1.55 -4.86
N ALA A 136 -20.89 -2.06 -4.45
CA ALA A 136 -20.24 -1.67 -3.20
C ALA A 136 -19.86 -0.19 -3.22
N LYS A 137 -19.31 0.31 -4.34
CA LYS A 137 -19.00 1.75 -4.51
C LYS A 137 -20.25 2.61 -4.38
N GLU A 138 -21.34 2.24 -5.03
CA GLU A 138 -22.62 2.97 -4.92
C GLU A 138 -23.08 3.08 -3.46
N ILE A 139 -23.04 1.97 -2.71
CA ILE A 139 -23.45 1.95 -1.29
C ILE A 139 -22.52 2.82 -0.45
N VAL A 140 -21.20 2.72 -0.64
CA VAL A 140 -20.23 3.53 0.11
C VAL A 140 -20.45 5.03 -0.17
N THR A 141 -20.76 5.41 -1.41
CA THR A 141 -21.08 6.81 -1.75
C THR A 141 -22.41 7.26 -1.14
N GLU A 142 -23.43 6.40 -1.10
CA GLU A 142 -24.73 6.69 -0.48
C GLU A 142 -24.61 6.93 1.04
N GLU A 143 -23.71 6.21 1.71
CA GLU A 143 -23.48 6.28 3.15
C GLU A 143 -22.37 7.28 3.54
N ALA A 144 -21.71 7.91 2.56
CA ALA A 144 -20.63 8.85 2.81
C ALA A 144 -21.16 10.13 3.49
N ILE A 145 -20.40 10.61 4.47
CA ILE A 145 -20.68 11.87 5.16
C ILE A 145 -19.84 12.97 4.51
N GLU A 146 -20.48 14.01 4.01
CA GLU A 146 -19.77 15.18 3.46
C GLU A 146 -19.09 15.95 4.60
N VAL A 147 -17.77 16.16 4.47
CA VAL A 147 -16.96 16.93 5.41
C VAL A 147 -16.48 18.20 4.71
N SER A 148 -16.62 19.33 5.39
CA SER A 148 -16.12 20.63 4.90
C SER A 148 -14.67 20.83 5.30
N ALA A 149 -13.89 21.53 4.48
CA ALA A 149 -12.54 21.98 4.84
C ALA A 149 -12.52 22.90 6.08
N GLU A 150 -13.64 23.55 6.40
CA GLU A 150 -13.78 24.37 7.60
C GLU A 150 -13.97 23.54 8.88
N ASP A 151 -14.30 22.24 8.75
CA ASP A 151 -14.51 21.33 9.88
C ASP A 151 -13.17 20.72 10.33
N ARG A 152 -12.36 21.58 10.95
CA ARG A 152 -11.06 21.22 11.47
C ARG A 152 -11.10 20.04 12.44
N GLU A 153 -12.12 19.96 13.31
CA GLU A 153 -12.25 18.88 14.29
C GLU A 153 -12.36 17.52 13.59
N THR A 154 -13.14 17.43 12.52
CA THR A 154 -13.26 16.20 11.73
C THR A 154 -11.98 15.89 10.96
N LEU A 155 -11.28 16.90 10.41
CA LEU A 155 -10.00 16.71 9.72
C LEU A 155 -8.91 16.17 10.66
N GLU A 156 -8.83 16.69 11.89
CA GLU A 156 -7.91 16.20 12.91
C GLU A 156 -8.21 14.73 13.29
N GLN A 157 -9.49 14.37 13.39
CA GLN A 157 -9.90 12.97 13.64
C GLN A 157 -9.51 12.02 12.49
N ILE A 158 -9.61 12.48 11.24
CA ILE A 158 -9.18 11.72 10.06
C ILE A 158 -7.67 11.48 10.11
N ALA A 159 -6.88 12.54 10.34
CA ALA A 159 -5.42 12.45 10.44
C ALA A 159 -5.00 11.53 11.61
N ALA A 160 -5.64 11.65 12.77
CA ALA A 160 -5.39 10.78 13.92
C ALA A 160 -5.71 9.31 13.62
N THR A 161 -6.76 9.04 12.82
CA THR A 161 -7.12 7.68 12.41
C THR A 161 -6.04 7.07 11.52
N ALA A 162 -5.53 7.80 10.54
CA ALA A 162 -4.48 7.33 9.62
C ALA A 162 -3.15 7.00 10.33
N MET A 163 -2.87 7.66 11.47
CA MET A 163 -1.67 7.41 12.28
C MET A 163 -1.82 6.27 13.30
N THR A 164 -3.04 5.76 13.50
CA THR A 164 -3.31 4.75 14.53
C THR A 164 -2.64 3.41 14.17
N GLY A 165 -1.99 2.75 15.13
CA GLY A 165 -1.27 1.49 14.90
C GLY A 165 0.11 1.66 14.24
N LYS A 166 0.61 2.90 14.13
CA LYS A 166 1.97 3.24 13.66
C LYS A 166 2.80 3.81 14.82
N GLY A 167 4.13 3.89 14.65
CA GLY A 167 5.04 4.47 15.64
C GLY A 167 4.74 5.92 16.06
N ALA A 168 3.94 6.64 15.26
CA ALA A 168 3.48 8.00 15.53
C ALA A 168 2.31 8.07 16.54
N GLU A 169 1.71 6.94 16.94
CA GLU A 169 0.48 6.91 17.75
C GLU A 169 0.65 7.65 19.10
N SER A 170 1.85 7.63 19.69
CA SER A 170 2.10 8.29 20.98
C SER A 170 1.96 9.82 20.93
N ALA A 171 2.18 10.42 19.76
CA ALA A 171 2.13 11.87 19.53
C ALA A 171 1.02 12.24 18.53
N ARG A 172 0.04 11.36 18.34
CA ARG A 172 -0.98 11.48 17.29
C ARG A 172 -1.75 12.80 17.35
N ASP A 173 -2.05 13.30 18.55
CA ASP A 173 -2.90 14.48 18.73
C ASP A 173 -2.12 15.72 18.26
N THR A 174 -0.87 15.88 18.71
CA THR A 174 0.05 16.93 18.26
C THR A 174 0.33 16.85 16.76
N LEU A 175 0.61 15.66 16.24
CA LEU A 175 0.88 15.48 14.81
C LEU A 175 -0.36 15.75 13.95
N ALA A 176 -1.55 15.39 14.42
CA ALA A 176 -2.79 15.63 13.68
C ALA A 176 -3.05 17.12 13.51
N GLU A 177 -2.88 17.91 14.59
CA GLU A 177 -2.98 19.36 14.54
C GLU A 177 -1.99 19.95 13.53
N LEU A 178 -0.71 19.55 13.59
CA LEU A 178 0.34 20.03 12.68
C LEU A 178 0.09 19.66 11.22
N ILE A 179 -0.37 18.43 10.95
CA ILE A 179 -0.68 17.97 9.58
C ILE A 179 -1.83 18.78 9.01
N VAL A 180 -2.89 19.01 9.78
CA VAL A 180 -4.04 19.80 9.33
C VAL A 180 -3.63 21.25 9.06
N ASP A 181 -2.80 21.84 9.93
CA ASP A 181 -2.24 23.18 9.68
C ASP A 181 -1.40 23.24 8.40
N ALA A 182 -0.54 22.25 8.18
CA ALA A 182 0.31 22.19 6.99
C ALA A 182 -0.52 22.07 5.70
N VAL A 183 -1.54 21.20 5.70
CA VAL A 183 -2.42 20.98 4.55
C VAL A 183 -3.25 22.23 4.22
N LEU A 184 -3.83 22.88 5.24
CA LEU A 184 -4.61 24.10 5.05
C LEU A 184 -3.73 25.29 4.61
N ALA A 185 -2.44 25.30 4.95
CA ALA A 185 -1.52 26.35 4.55
C ALA A 185 -1.12 26.29 3.07
N VAL A 186 -1.16 25.10 2.46
CA VAL A 186 -0.80 24.87 1.04
C VAL A 186 -2.01 24.70 0.13
N GLU A 187 -3.22 24.70 0.67
CA GLU A 187 -4.47 24.62 -0.09
C GLU A 187 -4.61 25.84 -1.02
N ASP A 188 -4.84 25.57 -2.32
CA ASP A 188 -5.13 26.57 -3.34
C ASP A 188 -6.44 26.27 -4.09
N ASP A 189 -6.77 27.09 -5.09
CA ASP A 189 -8.00 26.93 -5.89
C ASP A 189 -8.00 25.63 -6.75
N GLU A 190 -6.84 25.00 -6.98
CA GLU A 190 -6.66 23.76 -7.75
C GLU A 190 -6.59 22.51 -6.86
N GLY A 191 -6.36 22.67 -5.56
CA GLY A 191 -6.42 21.63 -4.54
C GLY A 191 -5.26 21.70 -3.55
N VAL A 192 -4.84 20.53 -3.07
CA VAL A 192 -3.68 20.39 -2.18
C VAL A 192 -2.58 19.68 -2.97
N ASP A 193 -1.47 20.37 -3.20
CA ASP A 193 -0.26 19.75 -3.75
C ASP A 193 0.67 19.34 -2.59
N THR A 194 0.82 18.03 -2.41
CA THR A 194 1.64 17.45 -1.35
C THR A 194 3.12 17.75 -1.52
N ASP A 195 3.60 18.07 -2.73
CA ASP A 195 5.00 18.43 -2.98
C ASP A 195 5.38 19.77 -2.31
N ASN A 196 4.39 20.59 -1.92
CA ASN A 196 4.61 21.83 -1.18
C ASN A 196 4.82 21.62 0.33
N ILE A 197 4.68 20.38 0.83
CA ILE A 197 4.90 20.04 2.24
C ILE A 197 6.22 19.27 2.36
N SER A 198 7.23 19.89 2.97
CA SER A 198 8.54 19.25 3.22
C SER A 198 8.63 18.71 4.64
N VAL A 199 9.03 17.45 4.80
CA VAL A 199 9.26 16.81 6.10
C VAL A 199 10.76 16.70 6.35
N GLU A 200 11.27 17.46 7.32
CA GLU A 200 12.69 17.45 7.71
C GLU A 200 12.88 16.76 9.07
N THR A 201 13.75 15.75 9.13
CA THR A 201 14.03 15.02 10.37
C THR A 201 15.35 15.46 11.01
N VAL A 202 15.28 16.06 12.20
CA VAL A 202 16.47 16.47 12.97
C VAL A 202 16.65 15.56 14.19
N VAL A 203 17.85 15.00 14.33
CA VAL A 203 18.16 14.09 15.46
C VAL A 203 18.35 14.89 16.75
N GLY A 204 17.67 14.48 17.82
CA GLY A 204 17.91 14.98 19.19
C GLY A 204 16.67 15.36 19.99
N GLY A 205 15.48 15.40 19.37
CA GLY A 205 14.19 15.71 20.01
C GLY A 205 13.27 14.49 20.22
N SER A 206 12.09 14.74 20.79
CA SER A 206 10.95 13.80 20.79
C SER A 206 10.03 14.12 19.62
N ILE A 207 9.16 13.17 19.24
CA ILE A 207 8.10 13.43 18.25
C ILE A 207 7.18 14.57 18.72
N ASP A 208 6.98 14.69 20.03
CA ASP A 208 6.16 15.77 20.63
C ASP A 208 6.77 17.16 20.48
N THR A 209 8.04 17.26 20.08
CA THR A 209 8.73 18.54 19.85
C THR A 209 8.74 18.96 18.40
N SER A 210 8.07 18.22 17.51
CA SER A 210 7.86 18.62 16.13
C SER A 210 7.07 19.93 16.05
N GLU A 211 7.46 20.79 15.12
CA GLU A 211 6.84 22.08 14.87
C GLU A 211 6.64 22.30 13.38
N LEU A 212 5.59 23.04 13.03
CA LEU A 212 5.35 23.48 11.66
C LEU A 212 6.07 24.80 11.43
N ILE A 213 6.92 24.85 10.41
CA ILE A 213 7.56 26.08 9.95
C ILE A 213 6.77 26.63 8.77
N GLU A 214 6.20 27.82 8.94
CA GLU A 214 5.54 28.57 7.87
C GLU A 214 6.58 29.16 6.90
N GLY A 215 7.17 28.30 6.08
CA GLY A 215 8.23 28.68 5.14
C GLY A 215 9.01 27.47 4.62
N VAL A 216 10.20 27.73 4.09
CA VAL A 216 11.06 26.67 3.53
C VAL A 216 12.32 26.55 4.37
N ILE A 217 12.61 25.34 4.80
CA ILE A 217 13.89 24.99 5.42
C ILE A 217 14.86 24.62 4.29
N VAL A 218 16.07 25.19 4.33
CA VAL A 218 17.13 24.84 3.40
C VAL A 218 18.32 24.38 4.24
N ASP A 219 18.65 23.09 4.16
CA ASP A 219 19.83 22.54 4.81
C ASP A 219 21.10 23.08 4.15
N LYS A 220 21.61 24.19 4.69
CA LYS A 220 22.78 24.86 4.17
C LYS A 220 23.56 25.56 5.27
N GLU A 221 24.85 25.26 5.30
CA GLU A 221 25.78 25.98 6.16
C GLU A 221 26.19 27.33 5.54
N ARG A 222 26.51 28.30 6.41
CA ARG A 222 27.06 29.58 5.98
C ARG A 222 28.42 29.35 5.34
N VAL A 223 28.64 29.97 4.18
CA VAL A 223 29.91 29.82 3.45
C VAL A 223 31.08 30.49 4.18
N ASP A 224 30.81 31.52 4.97
CA ASP A 224 31.79 32.22 5.82
C ASP A 224 31.21 32.47 7.22
N GLU A 225 32.04 32.33 8.25
CA GLU A 225 31.63 32.54 9.65
C GLU A 225 31.13 33.97 9.92
N ASN A 226 31.56 34.94 9.11
CA ASN A 226 31.17 36.33 9.20
C ASN A 226 29.83 36.64 8.52
N MET A 227 29.22 35.68 7.82
CA MET A 227 27.87 35.88 7.25
C MET A 227 26.85 36.06 8.38
N PRO A 228 25.95 37.06 8.30
CA PRO A 228 24.95 37.28 9.35
C PRO A 228 24.00 36.09 9.47
N TYR A 229 23.53 35.82 10.70
CA TYR A 229 22.58 34.73 10.99
C TYR A 229 21.13 35.08 10.64
N ALA A 230 20.79 36.37 10.59
CA ALA A 230 19.48 36.88 10.21
C ALA A 230 19.65 38.27 9.55
N VAL A 231 18.70 38.64 8.68
CA VAL A 231 18.59 39.99 8.10
C VAL A 231 17.68 40.84 9.00
#